data_AF-A0A645JFL7-F1
#
_entry.id   AF-A0A645JFL7-F1
#
_cell.length_a   1.000
_cell.length_b   1.000
_cell.length_c   1.000
_cell.angle_alpha   90.00
_cell.angle_beta   90.00
_cell.angle_gamma   90.00
#
_symmetry.space_group_name_H-M   'P 1'
#
loop_
_entity.id
_entity.type
_entity.pdbx_description
1 polymer ?
#
loop_
_entity_poly.entity_id
_entity_poly.type
_entity_poly.pdbx_seq_one_letter_code
_entity_poly.pdbx_strand_id
1 'polypeptide(L)' 'MGKDESLISYVQDRPGHDRRYAIDNTKITGELGWSPRYTFEQGIAETIEWYLKNSQWMQQVTSGCYLEYYDRMYAVGR' A
#
# COMPACT_ATOMS: atom_id res chain seq x y z
N MET A 1 -6.72 -14.08 -2.27
CA MET A 1 -7.44 -12.84 -2.62
C MET A 1 -7.93 -12.97 -4.06
N GLY A 2 -9.02 -13.70 -4.28
CA GLY A 2 -9.40 -14.29 -5.57
C GLY A 2 -9.83 -13.30 -6.66
N LYS A 3 -8.98 -12.32 -6.97
CA LYS A 3 -9.06 -11.43 -8.12
C LYS A 3 -7.98 -11.84 -9.11
N ASP A 4 -8.30 -11.69 -10.37
CA ASP A 4 -7.41 -12.03 -11.47
C ASP A 4 -6.39 -10.91 -11.72
N GLU A 5 -5.21 -11.26 -12.22
CA GLU A 5 -4.19 -10.30 -12.62
C GLU A 5 -4.63 -9.43 -13.82
N SER A 6 -5.71 -9.80 -14.51
CA SER A 6 -6.35 -8.97 -15.55
C SER A 6 -6.78 -7.58 -15.07
N LEU A 7 -6.84 -7.34 -13.76
CA LEU A 7 -7.11 -6.02 -13.19
C LEU A 7 -5.87 -5.11 -13.11
N ILE A 8 -4.68 -5.63 -13.44
CA ILE A 8 -3.42 -4.87 -13.41
C ILE A 8 -3.29 -4.08 -14.72
N SER A 9 -2.97 -2.79 -14.60
CA SER A 9 -2.64 -1.92 -15.73
C SER A 9 -1.26 -1.29 -15.50
N TYR A 10 -0.36 -1.45 -16.46
CA TYR A 10 0.95 -0.79 -16.42
C TYR A 10 0.80 0.66 -16.87
N VAL A 11 1.29 1.58 -16.04
CA VAL A 11 1.31 3.02 -16.31
C VAL A 11 2.76 3.52 -16.36
N GLN A 12 2.94 4.78 -16.75
CA GLN A 12 4.26 5.40 -16.77
C GLN A 12 4.92 5.33 -15.38
N ASP A 13 6.19 4.94 -15.35
CA ASP A 13 6.97 4.86 -14.11
C ASP A 13 7.20 6.25 -13.49
N ARG A 14 7.36 6.28 -12.17
CA ARG A 14 7.57 7.51 -11.41
C ARG A 14 8.97 8.09 -11.71
N PRO A 15 9.10 9.38 -12.03
CA PRO A 15 10.40 10.03 -12.10
C PRO A 15 11.16 9.88 -10.78
N GLY A 16 12.37 9.30 -10.83
CA GLY A 16 13.20 9.06 -9.66
C GLY A 16 12.77 7.87 -8.80
N HIS A 17 12.16 6.84 -9.37
CA HIS A 17 11.80 5.62 -8.65
C HIS A 17 13.05 4.82 -8.22
N ASP A 18 13.42 4.92 -6.95
CA ASP A 18 14.40 4.03 -6.33
C ASP A 18 13.87 2.59 -6.32
N ARG A 19 14.56 1.69 -7.03
CA ARG A 19 14.03 0.34 -7.33
C ARG A 19 14.10 -0.64 -6.17
N ARG A 20 14.89 -0.34 -5.13
CA ARG A 20 15.12 -1.27 -4.03
C ARG A 20 15.42 -0.54 -2.74
N TYR A 21 14.56 -0.77 -1.75
CA TYR A 21 14.86 -0.50 -0.35
C TYR A 21 15.00 -1.83 0.40
N ALA A 22 16.02 -1.93 1.25
CA ALA A 22 16.22 -3.05 2.14
C ALA A 22 16.87 -2.55 3.44
N ILE A 23 16.38 -3.02 4.57
CA ILE A 23 16.86 -2.64 5.89
C ILE A 23 17.38 -3.88 6.59
N ASP A 24 18.58 -3.77 7.17
CA ASP A 24 19.13 -4.73 8.11
C ASP A 24 18.63 -4.36 9.52
N ASN A 25 17.88 -5.27 10.14
CA ASN A 25 17.31 -5.09 11.48
C ASN A 25 18.13 -5.78 12.59
N THR A 26 19.31 -6.34 12.29
CA THR A 26 20.14 -7.12 13.23
C THR A 26 20.41 -6.38 14.54
N LYS A 27 20.61 -5.06 14.49
CA LYS A 27 20.86 -4.25 15.68
C LYS A 27 19.69 -4.27 16.66
N ILE A 28 18.47 -3.96 16.19
CA ILE A 28 17.29 -3.88 17.06
C ILE A 28 16.85 -5.26 17.56
N THR A 29 17.01 -6.30 16.73
CA THR A 29 16.72 -7.67 17.14
C THR A 29 17.72 -8.15 18.20
N GLY A 30 19.01 -7.82 18.04
CA GLY A 30 20.06 -8.24 18.96
C GLY A 30 20.09 -7.47 20.28
N GLU A 31 19.99 -6.14 20.23
CA GLU A 31 20.15 -5.28 21.41
C GLU A 31 18.85 -5.15 22.22
N LEU A 32 17.70 -5.15 21.56
CA LEU A 32 16.40 -4.92 22.21
C LEU A 32 15.49 -6.15 22.20
N GLY A 33 15.90 -7.26 21.57
CA GLY A 33 15.08 -8.46 21.46
C GLY A 33 13.81 -8.27 20.62
N TRP A 34 13.73 -7.18 19.85
CA TRP A 34 12.56 -6.92 19.00
C TRP A 34 12.46 -7.98 17.90
N SER A 35 11.24 -8.38 17.57
CA SER A 35 10.96 -9.17 16.38
C SER A 35 9.58 -8.79 15.83
N PRO A 36 9.37 -8.89 14.51
CA PRO A 36 8.06 -8.62 13.93
C PRO A 36 7.04 -9.64 14.45
N ARG A 37 5.91 -9.15 14.94
CA ARG A 37 4.79 -10.00 15.39
C ARG A 37 4.02 -10.63 14.22
N TYR A 38 4.11 -10.03 13.03
CA TYR A 38 3.36 -10.41 11.84
C TYR A 38 4.30 -10.71 10.68
N THR A 39 3.96 -11.74 9.91
CA THR A 39 4.47 -11.93 8.55
C THR A 39 3.75 -10.99 7.57
N PHE A 40 4.29 -10.83 6.36
CA PHE A 40 3.64 -10.03 5.33
C PHE A 40 2.27 -10.59 4.96
N GLU A 41 2.17 -11.91 4.81
CA GLU A 41 0.95 -12.63 4.41
C GLU A 41 -0.19 -12.41 5.42
N GLN A 42 0.12 -12.46 6.72
CA GLN A 42 -0.85 -12.17 7.77
C GLN A 42 -1.25 -10.69 7.76
N GLY A 43 -0.26 -9.80 7.74
CA GLY A 43 -0.50 -8.36 7.79
C GLY A 43 -1.33 -7.85 6.60
N ILE A 44 -1.06 -8.32 5.38
CA ILE A 44 -1.81 -7.89 4.19
C ILE A 44 -3.24 -8.43 4.19
N ALA A 45 -3.47 -9.66 4.69
CA ALA A 45 -4.81 -10.22 4.83
C ALA A 45 -5.67 -9.42 5.82
N GLU A 46 -5.12 -9.12 7.01
CA GLU A 46 -5.81 -8.33 8.03
C GLU A 46 -6.04 -6.89 7.58
N THR A 47 -5.09 -6.31 6.84
CA THR A 47 -5.23 -4.97 6.27
C THR A 47 -6.42 -4.92 5.31
N ILE A 48 -6.54 -5.86 4.38
CA ILE A 48 -7.67 -5.89 3.44
C ILE A 48 -9.00 -6.06 4.17
N GLU A 49 -9.05 -6.97 5.14
CA GLU A 49 -10.24 -7.16 5.96
C GLU A 49 -10.63 -5.86 6.68
N TRP A 50 -9.65 -5.12 7.21
CA TRP A 50 -9.89 -3.82 7.83
C TRP A 50 -10.50 -2.83 6.84
N TYR A 51 -9.94 -2.69 5.63
CA TYR A 51 -10.49 -1.77 4.62
C TYR A 51 -11.92 -2.13 4.22
N LEU A 52 -12.23 -3.42 4.06
CA LEU A 52 -13.59 -3.90 3.74
C LEU A 52 -14.59 -3.58 4.86
N LYS A 53 -14.18 -3.67 6.12
CA LYS A 53 -15.02 -3.37 7.29
C LYS A 53 -15.19 -1.87 7.56
N ASN A 54 -14.30 -1.02 7.05
CA ASN A 54 -14.25 0.40 7.36
C ASN A 54 -14.60 1.29 6.14
N SER A 55 -15.65 0.92 5.41
CA SER A 55 -16.07 1.65 4.20
C SER A 55 -16.49 3.11 4.46
N GLN A 56 -17.08 3.41 5.61
CA GLN A 56 -17.40 4.79 6.00
C GLN A 56 -16.14 5.65 6.14
N TRP A 57 -15.11 5.11 6.79
CA TRP A 57 -13.83 5.80 6.93
C TRP A 57 -13.21 6.06 5.56
N MET A 58 -13.22 5.05 4.67
CA MET A 58 -12.73 5.18 3.31
C MET A 58 -13.41 6.34 2.56
N GLN A 59 -14.74 6.40 2.59
CA GLN A 59 -15.50 7.45 1.90
C GLN A 59 -15.12 8.87 2.39
N GLN A 60 -14.82 9.02 3.68
CA GLN A 60 -14.43 10.31 4.24
C GLN A 60 -13.05 10.75 3.76
N VAL A 61 -12.08 9.83 3.72
CA VAL A 61 -10.69 10.17 3.36
C VAL A 61 -10.42 10.22 1.85
N THR A 62 -11.27 9.61 1.02
CA THR A 62 -11.11 9.60 -0.44
C THR A 62 -12.02 10.59 -1.19
N SER A 63 -12.39 11.70 -0.56
CA SER A 63 -13.29 12.71 -1.13
C SER A 63 -12.60 14.06 -1.35
N GLY A 64 -13.27 14.97 -2.06
CA GLY A 64 -12.80 16.35 -2.28
C GLY A 64 -11.40 16.42 -2.89
N CYS A 65 -10.47 17.09 -2.20
CA CYS A 65 -9.09 17.29 -2.66
C CYS A 65 -8.36 15.99 -2.99
N TYR A 66 -8.72 14.84 -2.39
CA TYR A 66 -8.14 13.55 -2.74
C TYR A 66 -8.46 13.16 -4.19
N LEU A 67 -9.72 13.33 -4.61
CA LEU A 67 -10.15 13.03 -5.98
C LEU A 67 -9.48 13.98 -6.99
N GLU A 68 -9.41 15.28 -6.67
CA GLU A 68 -8.72 16.27 -7.51
C GLU A 68 -7.23 15.94 -7.69
N TYR A 69 -6.56 15.50 -6.62
CA TYR A 69 -5.19 15.00 -6.69
C TYR A 69 -5.10 13.76 -7.58
N TYR A 70 -5.98 12.78 -7.37
CA TYR A 70 -5.97 11.52 -8.12
C TYR A 70 -6.15 11.76 -9.62
N ASP A 71 -7.08 12.63 -10.01
CA ASP A 71 -7.29 12.96 -11.41
C ASP A 71 -6.10 13.68 -12.03
N ARG A 72 -5.51 14.67 -11.33
CA ARG A 72 -4.31 15.35 -11.81
C ARG A 72 -3.11 14.41 -12.02
N MET A 73 -2.98 13.39 -11.17
CA MET A 73 -1.84 12.47 -11.22
C MET A 73 -2.05 11.30 -12.19
N TYR A 74 -3.29 10.83 -12.36
CA TYR A 74 -3.59 9.55 -13.02
C TYR A 74 -4.67 9.62 -14.10
N ALA A 75 -5.32 10.77 -14.36
CA ALA A 75 -6.28 10.89 -15.48
C ALA A 75 -5.57 10.95 -16.84
N VAL A 76 -4.31 11.39 -16.89
CA VAL A 76 -3.50 11.39 -18.11
C VAL A 76 -3.05 9.95 -18.38
N GLY A 77 -3.80 9.23 -19.20
CA GLY A 77 -3.57 7.82 -19.54
C GLY A 77 -4.74 6.88 -19.24
N ARG A 78 -5.85 7.39 -18.69
CA ARG A 78 -7.16 6.74 -18.81
C ARG A 78 -7.77 6.98 -20.19
#